data_AF-A0A8B7VK66-F1
#
_entry.id   AF-A0A8B7VK66-F1
#
_cell.length_a   1.000
_cell.length_b   1.000
_cell.length_c   1.000
_cell.angle_alpha   90.00
_cell.angle_beta   90.00
_cell.angle_gamma   90.00
#
_symmetry.space_group_name_H-M   'P 1'
#
loop_
_entity.id
_entity.type
_entity.pdbx_description
1 polymer ?
#
loop_
_entity_poly.entity_id
_entity_poly.type
_entity_poly.pdbx_seq_one_letter_code
_entity_poly.pdbx_strand_id
1 'polypeptide(L)'
;MEFLEAENQDDCYSTGAGCVHTQDQHGVYVMYDAALRDLEDLEAELLLVASYYIEKEKSHKEGSKSKSSQTWGWAHASVDRFAVLYDMWSWETALLQNKCQLLDSYFEAYQHTLDPEERFALAQVMTDIMHRRPKFDLSYSYFVKAYQDECTCLRLHLQLVGGILNHQMECQREYVPRLWREDHPDGRSTFGLPLNIICKQLISISNSCPALKNIYLLEFHPSLGLAGLIPRALEHLLREACHACRLTSPSGFALMEQHILQLALDLWLNPTKPEVWYSTQLQKDLFSAKVMGDPFLVEEIGLLALKSAADKEQKQGQVSQVLLLETFSKLLELLTLRHRLIEMSVESARLARLYKELALEMGFEEFHLYLRPVHFEFATHKDKVDQSPPVFITSLLEDNGRVDRYSPTTLVLAISELDDNQVGKFSFYTKEAILKLLFHSGVENLQVTLACQAAQKNALMVAVQQASFYHPHQVGCPADVKVSL
;
A
#
# COMPACT_ATOMS: atom_id res chain seq x y z
N MET A 1 -27.38 -35.95 7.64
CA MET A 1 -26.98 -35.99 9.06
C MET A 1 -27.65 -34.80 9.72
N GLU A 2 -28.72 -35.03 10.46
CA GLU A 2 -29.38 -34.00 11.28
C GLU A 2 -28.68 -34.03 12.64
N PHE A 3 -27.87 -33.02 12.93
CA PHE A 3 -27.22 -32.89 14.23
C PHE A 3 -28.23 -32.26 15.20
N LEU A 4 -28.97 -33.11 15.93
CA LEU A 4 -29.98 -32.71 16.93
C LEU A 4 -29.39 -31.97 18.15
N GLU A 5 -28.06 -31.90 18.28
CA GLU A 5 -27.37 -31.30 19.44
C GLU A 5 -26.81 -29.89 19.16
N ALA A 6 -26.95 -29.38 17.93
CA ALA A 6 -26.58 -28.01 17.57
C ALA A 6 -27.85 -27.23 17.20
N GLU A 7 -28.46 -26.56 18.19
CA GLU A 7 -29.46 -25.54 17.88
C GLU A 7 -28.74 -24.41 17.14
N ASN A 8 -29.02 -24.26 15.84
CA ASN A 8 -28.54 -23.14 15.06
C ASN A 8 -29.26 -21.88 15.56
N GLN A 9 -28.55 -21.05 16.32
CA GLN A 9 -29.05 -19.75 16.80
C GLN A 9 -28.83 -18.63 15.77
N ASP A 10 -28.20 -18.94 14.63
CA ASP A 10 -27.85 -17.96 13.62
C ASP A 10 -28.93 -17.85 12.54
N ASP A 11 -29.20 -16.60 12.13
CA ASP A 11 -30.07 -16.31 11.01
C ASP A 11 -29.46 -16.81 9.69
N CYS A 12 -30.33 -17.30 8.79
CA CYS A 12 -29.94 -17.84 7.50
C CYS A 12 -30.17 -16.82 6.38
N TYR A 13 -29.18 -16.68 5.49
CA TYR A 13 -29.20 -15.72 4.39
C TYR A 13 -29.24 -16.43 3.04
N SER A 14 -30.22 -16.08 2.21
CA SER A 14 -30.34 -16.60 0.85
C SER A 14 -30.54 -15.47 -0.15
N THR A 15 -30.09 -15.67 -1.40
CA THR A 15 -30.24 -14.67 -2.46
C THR A 15 -31.19 -15.21 -3.51
N GLY A 16 -32.31 -14.52 -3.75
CA GLY A 16 -33.33 -14.89 -4.73
C GLY A 16 -33.70 -13.69 -5.61
N ALA A 17 -33.64 -13.85 -6.93
CA ALA A 17 -33.96 -12.79 -7.90
C ALA A 17 -33.24 -11.44 -7.64
N GLY A 18 -32.00 -11.50 -7.12
CA GLY A 18 -31.21 -10.31 -6.78
C GLY A 18 -31.55 -9.67 -5.42
N CYS A 19 -32.47 -10.24 -4.66
CA CYS A 19 -32.83 -9.81 -3.30
C CYS A 19 -32.21 -10.73 -2.26
N VAL A 20 -31.78 -10.17 -1.13
CA VAL A 20 -31.34 -10.94 0.04
C VAL A 20 -32.56 -11.22 0.91
N HIS A 21 -32.73 -12.49 1.27
CA HIS A 21 -33.77 -12.95 2.19
C HIS A 21 -33.10 -13.48 3.45
N THR A 22 -33.50 -12.93 4.59
CA THR A 22 -33.10 -13.39 5.92
C THR A 22 -34.20 -14.26 6.49
N GLN A 23 -33.84 -15.42 7.01
CA GLN A 23 -34.71 -16.33 7.74
C GLN A 23 -34.18 -16.47 9.16
N ASP A 24 -35.08 -16.45 10.15
CA ASP A 24 -34.72 -16.75 11.53
C ASP A 24 -34.33 -18.22 11.72
N GLN A 25 -33.93 -18.58 12.94
CA GLN A 25 -33.63 -19.97 13.33
C GLN A 25 -34.80 -20.97 13.08
N HIS A 26 -36.04 -20.49 12.90
CA HIS A 26 -37.21 -21.32 12.59
C HIS A 26 -37.54 -21.36 11.08
N GLY A 27 -36.74 -20.72 10.24
CA GLY A 27 -36.96 -20.62 8.80
C GLY A 27 -38.00 -19.58 8.38
N VAL A 28 -38.41 -18.69 9.29
CA VAL A 28 -39.38 -17.62 9.02
C VAL A 28 -38.66 -16.42 8.45
N TYR A 29 -39.18 -15.86 7.35
CA TYR A 29 -38.62 -14.63 6.79
C TYR A 29 -38.78 -13.45 7.75
N VAL A 30 -37.67 -12.79 8.05
CA VAL A 30 -37.60 -11.65 8.96
C VAL A 30 -36.93 -10.45 8.30
N MET A 31 -37.26 -9.26 8.80
CA MET A 31 -36.59 -8.01 8.45
C MET A 31 -36.16 -7.35 9.76
N TYR A 32 -34.89 -6.91 9.83
CA TYR A 32 -34.38 -6.27 11.04
C TYR A 32 -34.98 -4.87 11.22
N ASP A 33 -35.43 -4.56 12.45
CA ASP A 33 -35.94 -3.23 12.81
C ASP A 33 -34.93 -2.10 12.56
N ALA A 34 -33.62 -2.40 12.62
CA ALA A 34 -32.57 -1.45 12.25
C ALA A 34 -32.59 -1.13 10.76
N ALA A 35 -32.74 -2.14 9.89
CA ALA A 35 -32.79 -1.94 8.45
C ALA A 35 -34.03 -1.14 8.01
N LEU A 36 -35.16 -1.31 8.69
CA LEU A 36 -36.36 -0.51 8.47
C LEU A 36 -36.14 0.96 8.86
N ARG A 37 -35.54 1.22 10.02
CA ARG A 37 -35.22 2.60 10.46
C ARG A 37 -34.22 3.28 9.53
N ASP A 38 -33.19 2.56 9.10
CA ASP A 38 -32.19 3.09 8.16
C ASP A 38 -32.83 3.47 6.82
N LEU A 39 -33.85 2.71 6.37
CA LEU A 39 -34.62 3.03 5.17
C LEU A 39 -35.47 4.29 5.36
N GLU A 40 -36.16 4.43 6.49
CA GLU A 40 -36.96 5.63 6.81
C GLU A 40 -36.10 6.90 6.84
N ASP A 41 -34.93 6.83 7.48
CA ASP A 41 -33.97 7.95 7.53
C ASP A 41 -33.43 8.29 6.12
N LEU A 42 -33.13 7.27 5.31
CA LEU A 42 -32.69 7.45 3.92
C LEU A 42 -33.78 8.09 3.06
N GLU A 43 -35.03 7.66 3.18
CA GLU A 43 -36.16 8.25 2.45
C GLU A 43 -36.31 9.74 2.75
N ALA A 44 -36.17 10.13 4.02
CA ALA A 44 -36.22 11.53 4.43
C ALA A 44 -35.09 12.36 3.80
N GLU A 45 -33.86 11.82 3.77
CA GLU A 45 -32.70 12.47 3.15
C GLU A 45 -32.88 12.62 1.63
N LEU A 46 -33.27 11.55 0.92
CA LEU A 46 -33.49 11.56 -0.52
C LEU A 46 -34.58 12.55 -0.93
N LEU A 47 -35.67 12.63 -0.15
CA LEU A 47 -36.74 13.61 -0.40
C LEU A 47 -36.27 15.05 -0.22
N LEU A 48 -35.38 15.31 0.74
CA LEU A 48 -34.79 16.63 0.94
C LEU A 48 -33.90 17.05 -0.23
N VAL A 49 -33.04 16.14 -0.70
CA VAL A 49 -32.18 16.36 -1.87
C VAL A 49 -33.02 16.57 -3.13
N ALA A 50 -33.99 15.68 -3.39
CA ALA A 50 -34.88 15.79 -4.55
C ALA A 50 -35.64 17.13 -4.56
N SER A 51 -36.20 17.54 -3.40
CA SER A 51 -36.91 18.80 -3.26
C SER A 51 -36.03 20.01 -3.55
N TYR A 52 -34.78 20.00 -3.06
CA TYR A 52 -33.81 21.06 -3.34
C TYR A 52 -33.56 21.24 -4.84
N TYR A 53 -33.27 20.15 -5.57
CA TYR A 53 -32.96 20.25 -7.00
C TYR A 53 -34.19 20.60 -7.84
N ILE A 54 -35.38 20.15 -7.45
CA ILE A 54 -36.65 20.57 -8.08
C ILE A 54 -36.86 22.09 -7.93
N GLU A 55 -36.63 22.65 -6.74
CA GLU A 55 -36.78 24.09 -6.50
C GLU A 55 -35.67 24.92 -7.18
N LYS A 56 -34.44 24.43 -7.16
CA LYS A 56 -33.30 25.05 -7.86
C LYS A 56 -33.62 25.25 -9.34
N GLU A 57 -34.14 24.23 -10.02
CA GLU A 57 -34.48 24.31 -11.44
C GLU A 57 -35.68 25.26 -11.72
N LYS A 58 -36.66 25.31 -10.83
CA LYS A 58 -37.77 26.27 -10.93
C LYS A 58 -37.28 27.72 -10.85
N SER A 59 -36.38 28.02 -9.90
CA SER A 59 -35.84 29.37 -9.68
C SER A 59 -35.03 29.88 -10.88
N HIS A 60 -34.27 29.01 -11.55
CA HIS A 60 -33.53 29.36 -12.78
C HIS A 60 -34.47 29.70 -13.95
N LYS A 61 -35.64 29.05 -14.05
CA LYS A 61 -36.60 29.29 -15.15
C LYS A 61 -37.41 30.57 -14.97
N GLU A 62 -37.62 31.05 -13.74
CA GLU A 62 -38.28 32.32 -13.45
C GLU A 62 -37.39 33.55 -13.76
N GLY A 63 -36.07 33.43 -13.58
CA GLY A 63 -35.11 34.50 -13.90
C GLY A 63 -34.88 34.74 -15.41
N SER A 64 -35.27 33.79 -16.26
CA SER A 64 -35.04 33.86 -17.72
C SER A 64 -36.28 34.27 -18.54
N LYS A 65 -37.41 34.57 -17.90
CA LYS A 65 -38.64 35.00 -18.60
C LYS A 65 -38.85 36.51 -18.47
N SER A 66 -38.79 37.18 -19.61
CA SER A 66 -39.26 38.56 -19.79
C SER A 66 -40.74 38.70 -19.41
N LYS A 67 -41.08 39.89 -18.92
CA LYS A 67 -42.43 40.29 -18.48
C LYS A 67 -43.47 40.09 -19.60
N SER A 68 -44.32 39.07 -19.49
CA SER A 68 -45.69 39.14 -20.00
C SER A 68 -46.66 38.19 -19.26
N SER A 69 -47.72 38.82 -18.74
CA SER A 69 -49.07 38.32 -18.41
C SER A 69 -49.25 37.03 -17.61
N GLN A 70 -49.68 37.24 -16.35
CA GLN A 70 -50.82 36.59 -15.67
C GLN A 70 -51.38 35.29 -16.26
N THR A 71 -51.02 34.16 -15.63
CA THR A 71 -51.98 33.12 -15.21
C THR A 71 -51.37 32.35 -14.04
N TRP A 72 -51.73 32.72 -12.82
CA TRP A 72 -51.34 32.00 -11.60
C TRP A 72 -52.28 30.83 -11.40
N GLY A 73 -51.74 29.62 -11.23
CA GLY A 73 -52.48 28.45 -10.75
C GLY A 73 -52.19 27.19 -11.57
N TRP A 74 -51.42 26.28 -10.98
CA TRP A 74 -51.27 24.85 -11.32
C TRP A 74 -50.26 24.38 -12.39
N ALA A 75 -49.61 25.25 -13.16
CA ALA A 75 -48.65 24.82 -14.19
C ALA A 75 -47.17 25.21 -13.93
N HIS A 76 -46.66 25.07 -12.70
CA HIS A 76 -45.20 25.05 -12.45
C HIS A 76 -44.57 23.70 -12.89
N ALA A 77 -44.99 23.19 -14.07
CA ALA A 77 -44.76 21.85 -14.58
C ALA A 77 -43.54 21.77 -15.51
N SER A 78 -42.43 22.40 -15.11
CA SER A 78 -41.20 22.34 -15.92
C SER A 78 -40.21 21.27 -15.47
N VAL A 79 -40.46 20.61 -14.33
CA VAL A 79 -39.58 19.57 -13.76
C VAL A 79 -40.41 18.30 -13.58
N ASP A 80 -39.99 17.21 -14.21
CA ASP A 80 -40.60 15.90 -14.03
C ASP A 80 -40.17 15.32 -12.69
N ARG A 81 -41.07 15.39 -11.70
CA ARG A 81 -40.80 14.93 -10.33
C ARG A 81 -40.68 13.40 -10.26
N PHE A 82 -41.38 12.67 -11.12
CA PHE A 82 -41.29 11.21 -11.16
C PHE A 82 -39.93 10.80 -11.70
N ALA A 83 -39.42 11.48 -12.73
CA ALA A 83 -38.07 11.25 -13.22
C ALA A 83 -37.01 11.52 -12.14
N VAL A 84 -37.14 12.62 -11.38
CA VAL A 84 -36.22 12.93 -10.27
C VAL A 84 -36.21 11.84 -9.20
N LEU A 85 -37.39 11.38 -8.76
CA LEU A 85 -37.49 10.30 -7.77
C LEU A 85 -36.97 8.96 -8.32
N TYR A 86 -37.24 8.67 -9.59
CA TYR A 86 -36.73 7.47 -10.25
C TYR A 86 -35.20 7.48 -10.33
N ASP A 87 -34.60 8.62 -10.69
CA ASP A 87 -33.15 8.80 -10.70
C ASP A 87 -32.56 8.61 -9.29
N MET A 88 -33.19 9.18 -8.25
CA MET A 88 -32.74 9.01 -6.86
C MET A 88 -32.63 7.54 -6.48
N TRP A 89 -33.72 6.79 -6.61
CA TRP A 89 -33.74 5.39 -6.23
C TRP A 89 -32.84 4.51 -7.11
N SER A 90 -32.73 4.83 -8.40
CA SER A 90 -31.83 4.13 -9.32
C SER A 90 -30.37 4.29 -8.90
N TRP A 91 -29.96 5.51 -8.58
CA TRP A 91 -28.58 5.80 -8.17
C TRP A 91 -28.27 5.35 -6.73
N GLU A 92 -29.23 5.39 -5.82
CA GLU A 92 -29.08 4.83 -4.47
C GLU A 92 -28.92 3.30 -4.53
N THR A 93 -29.73 2.62 -5.35
CA THR A 93 -29.58 1.19 -5.59
C THR A 93 -28.20 0.86 -6.17
N ALA A 94 -27.72 1.65 -7.15
CA ALA A 94 -26.39 1.48 -7.71
C ALA A 94 -25.30 1.69 -6.64
N LEU A 95 -25.43 2.69 -5.78
CA LEU A 95 -24.48 2.94 -4.70
C LEU A 95 -24.42 1.74 -3.74
N LEU A 96 -25.57 1.26 -3.27
CA LEU A 96 -25.66 0.10 -2.38
C LEU A 96 -25.04 -1.15 -3.02
N GLN A 97 -25.28 -1.40 -4.30
CA GLN A 97 -24.63 -2.51 -5.02
C GLN A 97 -23.10 -2.41 -5.04
N ASN A 98 -22.55 -1.21 -5.30
CA ASN A 98 -21.10 -1.00 -5.28
C ASN A 98 -20.52 -1.17 -3.86
N LYS A 99 -21.27 -0.76 -2.82
CA LYS A 99 -20.88 -0.96 -1.41
C LYS A 99 -20.86 -2.44 -1.06
N CYS A 100 -21.90 -3.19 -1.40
CA CYS A 100 -21.95 -4.64 -1.16
C CYS A 100 -20.76 -5.36 -1.79
N GLN A 101 -20.44 -5.10 -3.07
CA GLN A 101 -19.31 -5.73 -3.74
C GLN A 101 -17.96 -5.49 -3.04
N LEU A 102 -17.74 -4.26 -2.55
CA LEU A 102 -16.54 -3.92 -1.79
C LEU A 102 -16.54 -4.58 -0.40
N LEU A 103 -17.69 -4.59 0.27
CA LEU A 103 -17.85 -5.25 1.58
C LEU A 103 -17.59 -6.74 1.50
N ASP A 104 -18.07 -7.41 0.45
CA ASP A 104 -17.85 -8.84 0.23
C ASP A 104 -16.33 -9.17 0.21
N SER A 105 -15.52 -8.33 -0.43
CA SER A 105 -14.05 -8.49 -0.47
C SER A 105 -13.42 -8.39 0.92
N TYR A 106 -13.85 -7.43 1.74
CA TYR A 106 -13.35 -7.25 3.10
C TYR A 106 -13.89 -8.31 4.06
N PHE A 107 -15.11 -8.79 3.83
CA PHE A 107 -15.73 -9.85 4.62
C PHE A 107 -15.04 -11.20 4.40
N GLU A 108 -14.70 -11.54 3.16
CA GLU A 108 -13.88 -12.71 2.86
C GLU A 108 -12.51 -12.62 3.55
N ALA A 109 -11.83 -11.45 3.51
CA ALA A 109 -10.59 -11.24 4.27
C ALA A 109 -10.79 -11.40 5.79
N TYR A 110 -11.89 -10.88 6.33
CA TYR A 110 -12.24 -10.99 7.75
C TYR A 110 -12.40 -12.44 8.20
N GLN A 111 -12.97 -13.31 7.36
CA GLN A 111 -13.15 -14.73 7.65
C GLN A 111 -11.81 -15.49 7.72
N HIS A 112 -10.79 -15.04 6.99
CA HIS A 112 -9.45 -15.62 7.02
C HIS A 112 -8.57 -15.12 8.16
N THR A 113 -8.94 -13.99 8.79
CA THR A 113 -8.10 -13.32 9.78
C THR A 113 -8.27 -13.96 11.16
N LEU A 114 -7.15 -14.29 11.79
CA LEU A 114 -7.13 -14.89 13.13
C LEU A 114 -6.85 -13.87 14.23
N ASP A 115 -6.10 -12.81 13.93
CA ASP A 115 -5.71 -11.78 14.88
C ASP A 115 -6.89 -10.86 15.25
N PRO A 116 -7.19 -10.66 16.55
CA PRO A 116 -8.32 -9.83 16.97
C PRO A 116 -8.20 -8.34 16.57
N GLU A 117 -6.98 -7.78 16.55
CA GLU A 117 -6.77 -6.37 16.22
C GLU A 117 -6.95 -6.13 14.72
N GLU A 118 -6.43 -7.02 13.89
CA GLU A 118 -6.64 -7.02 12.44
C GLU A 118 -8.13 -7.22 12.10
N ARG A 119 -8.82 -8.16 12.79
CA ARG A 119 -10.27 -8.35 12.64
C ARG A 119 -11.06 -7.10 13.00
N PHE A 120 -10.71 -6.42 14.10
CA PHE A 120 -11.34 -5.17 14.47
C PHE A 120 -11.09 -4.07 13.44
N ALA A 121 -9.86 -3.97 12.90
CA ALA A 121 -9.54 -3.01 11.85
C ALA A 121 -10.38 -3.25 10.57
N LEU A 122 -10.56 -4.51 10.16
CA LEU A 122 -11.43 -4.86 9.04
C LEU A 122 -12.91 -4.55 9.33
N ALA A 123 -13.38 -4.84 10.54
CA ALA A 123 -14.75 -4.51 10.96
C ALA A 123 -15.02 -3.00 10.93
N GLN A 124 -14.04 -2.18 11.35
CA GLN A 124 -14.13 -0.73 11.23
C GLN A 124 -14.23 -0.30 9.77
N VAL A 125 -13.38 -0.83 8.89
CA VAL A 125 -13.42 -0.52 7.44
C VAL A 125 -14.78 -0.88 6.84
N MET A 126 -15.33 -2.05 7.15
CA MET A 126 -16.66 -2.44 6.69
C MET A 126 -17.73 -1.48 7.20
N THR A 127 -17.65 -1.06 8.46
CA THR A 127 -18.58 -0.08 9.06
C THR A 127 -18.49 1.29 8.39
N ASP A 128 -17.28 1.77 8.11
CA ASP A 128 -17.06 3.04 7.42
C ASP A 128 -17.63 3.00 5.99
N ILE A 129 -17.42 1.89 5.28
CA ILE A 129 -18.03 1.67 3.97
C ILE A 129 -19.55 1.65 4.09
N MET A 130 -20.14 0.92 5.05
CA MET A 130 -21.59 0.89 5.27
C MET A 130 -22.16 2.28 5.57
N HIS A 131 -21.45 3.13 6.31
CA HIS A 131 -21.91 4.49 6.59
C HIS A 131 -21.78 5.44 5.39
N ARG A 132 -20.83 5.21 4.48
CA ARG A 132 -20.52 6.10 3.35
C ARG A 132 -21.76 6.57 2.57
N ARG A 133 -21.84 7.87 2.31
CA ARG A 133 -22.93 8.56 1.57
C ARG A 133 -22.36 9.42 0.44
N PRO A 134 -23.15 9.73 -0.61
CA PRO A 134 -22.72 10.66 -1.66
C PRO A 134 -22.38 12.04 -1.12
N LYS A 135 -21.25 12.60 -1.54
CA LYS A 135 -20.84 13.96 -1.19
C LYS A 135 -21.54 14.97 -2.09
N PHE A 136 -22.76 15.38 -1.71
CA PHE A 136 -23.54 16.33 -2.51
C PHE A 136 -22.86 17.70 -2.61
N ASP A 137 -22.61 18.14 -3.84
CA ASP A 137 -22.20 19.52 -4.13
C ASP A 137 -23.37 20.29 -4.74
N LEU A 138 -23.92 21.20 -3.95
CA LEU A 138 -25.07 22.02 -4.33
C LEU A 138 -24.73 23.01 -5.47
N SER A 139 -23.47 23.21 -5.81
CA SER A 139 -23.08 24.02 -6.97
C SER A 139 -23.44 23.33 -8.29
N TYR A 140 -23.45 21.99 -8.34
CA TYR A 140 -23.77 21.23 -9.55
C TYR A 140 -25.22 21.39 -10.00
N SER A 141 -25.44 21.22 -11.30
CA SER A 141 -26.78 21.30 -11.89
C SER A 141 -27.71 20.21 -11.37
N TYR A 142 -27.17 19.04 -11.05
CA TYR A 142 -27.95 17.86 -10.64
C TYR A 142 -27.16 16.97 -9.67
N PHE A 143 -27.87 16.26 -8.78
CA PHE A 143 -27.26 15.40 -7.74
C PHE A 143 -26.56 14.17 -8.31
N VAL A 144 -26.91 13.73 -9.53
CA VAL A 144 -26.41 12.47 -10.12
C VAL A 144 -24.88 12.44 -10.16
N LYS A 145 -24.26 13.61 -10.33
CA LYS A 145 -22.80 13.72 -10.33
C LYS A 145 -22.17 13.23 -9.02
N ALA A 146 -22.76 13.57 -7.87
CA ALA A 146 -22.27 13.11 -6.58
C ALA A 146 -22.34 11.59 -6.45
N TYR A 147 -23.44 10.97 -6.91
CA TYR A 147 -23.57 9.52 -6.95
C TYR A 147 -22.57 8.86 -7.89
N GLN A 148 -22.43 9.39 -9.10
CA GLN A 148 -21.45 8.90 -10.07
C GLN A 148 -20.03 8.93 -9.52
N ASP A 149 -19.70 10.02 -8.84
CA ASP A 149 -18.37 10.20 -8.28
C ASP A 149 -18.10 9.22 -7.15
N GLU A 150 -19.07 9.05 -6.25
CA GLU A 150 -19.00 8.12 -5.14
C GLU A 150 -18.92 6.65 -5.59
N CYS A 151 -19.76 6.26 -6.55
CA CYS A 151 -19.73 4.91 -7.13
C CYS A 151 -18.39 4.64 -7.84
N THR A 152 -17.78 5.66 -8.45
CA THR A 152 -16.47 5.53 -9.08
C THR A 152 -15.37 5.28 -8.05
N CYS A 153 -15.37 6.02 -6.93
CA CYS A 153 -14.46 5.75 -5.81
C CYS A 153 -14.60 4.31 -5.32
N LEU A 154 -15.82 3.84 -5.07
CA LEU A 154 -16.06 2.47 -4.59
C LEU A 154 -15.56 1.41 -5.57
N ARG A 155 -15.77 1.58 -6.88
CA ARG A 155 -15.27 0.64 -7.90
C ARG A 155 -13.75 0.61 -7.99
N LEU A 156 -13.10 1.77 -7.96
CA LEU A 156 -11.64 1.84 -7.97
C LEU A 156 -11.04 1.19 -6.71
N HIS A 157 -11.65 1.44 -5.55
CA HIS A 157 -11.25 0.82 -4.29
C HIS A 157 -11.42 -0.70 -4.34
N LEU A 158 -12.56 -1.19 -4.88
CA LEU A 158 -12.79 -2.62 -5.09
C LEU A 158 -11.74 -3.26 -5.99
N GLN A 159 -11.41 -2.62 -7.12
CA GLN A 159 -10.38 -3.14 -8.03
C GLN A 159 -9.01 -3.22 -7.38
N LEU A 160 -8.64 -2.20 -6.61
CA LEU A 160 -7.37 -2.17 -5.88
C LEU A 160 -7.29 -3.26 -4.82
N VAL A 161 -8.30 -3.35 -3.94
CA VAL A 161 -8.36 -4.32 -2.84
C VAL A 161 -8.44 -5.74 -3.39
N GLY A 162 -9.36 -5.99 -4.32
CA GLY A 162 -9.50 -7.29 -4.98
C GLY A 162 -8.20 -7.71 -5.68
N GLY A 163 -7.48 -6.79 -6.32
CA GLY A 163 -6.18 -7.04 -6.94
C GLY A 163 -5.12 -7.46 -5.91
N ILE A 164 -5.00 -6.72 -4.80
CA ILE A 164 -4.01 -6.96 -3.74
C ILE A 164 -4.28 -8.29 -3.04
N LEU A 165 -5.51 -8.53 -2.60
CA LEU A 165 -5.85 -9.73 -1.84
C LEU A 165 -5.72 -11.00 -2.69
N ASN A 166 -6.16 -10.96 -3.94
CA ASN A 166 -5.97 -12.09 -4.86
C ASN A 166 -4.48 -12.38 -5.11
N HIS A 167 -3.63 -11.36 -5.18
CA HIS A 167 -2.19 -11.56 -5.31
C HIS A 167 -1.58 -12.19 -4.05
N GLN A 168 -1.98 -11.73 -2.86
CA GLN A 168 -1.53 -12.30 -1.59
C GLN A 168 -1.90 -13.79 -1.47
N MET A 169 -3.14 -14.16 -1.86
CA MET A 169 -3.57 -15.56 -1.91
C MET A 169 -2.69 -16.40 -2.83
N GLU A 170 -2.38 -15.91 -4.03
CA GLU A 170 -1.51 -16.63 -4.96
C GLU A 170 -0.07 -16.76 -4.44
N CYS A 171 0.50 -15.72 -3.85
CA CYS A 171 1.84 -15.81 -3.26
C CYS A 171 1.89 -16.86 -2.16
N GLN A 172 0.86 -16.95 -1.32
CA GLN A 172 0.78 -18.00 -0.29
C GLN A 172 0.60 -19.39 -0.91
N ARG A 173 -0.25 -19.54 -1.92
CA ARG A 173 -0.43 -20.79 -2.66
C ARG A 173 0.83 -21.27 -3.36
N GLU A 174 1.68 -20.36 -3.82
CA GLU A 174 2.98 -20.69 -4.40
C GLU A 174 4.00 -21.10 -3.32
N TYR A 175 3.93 -20.45 -2.14
CA TYR A 175 4.90 -20.64 -1.07
C TYR A 175 4.63 -21.88 -0.20
N VAL A 176 3.40 -22.08 0.27
CA VAL A 176 3.05 -23.14 1.23
C VAL A 176 3.44 -24.54 0.72
N PRO A 177 3.12 -24.95 -0.53
CA PRO A 177 3.52 -26.27 -1.02
C PRO A 177 5.04 -26.50 -1.03
N ARG A 178 5.85 -25.43 -1.12
CA ARG A 178 7.31 -25.54 -1.06
C ARG A 178 7.81 -26.01 0.30
N LEU A 179 7.02 -25.82 1.37
CA LEU A 179 7.31 -26.27 2.74
C LEU A 179 6.89 -27.73 2.97
N TRP A 180 5.91 -28.23 2.21
CA TRP A 180 5.30 -29.54 2.39
C TRP A 180 5.80 -30.59 1.38
N ARG A 181 7.07 -30.53 0.95
CA ARG A 181 7.64 -31.48 -0.03
C ARG A 181 7.69 -32.90 0.54
N GLU A 182 7.13 -33.87 -0.18
CA GLU A 182 7.07 -35.29 0.22
C GLU A 182 8.44 -35.99 0.21
N ASP A 183 9.42 -35.46 -0.52
CA ASP A 183 10.73 -36.11 -0.75
C ASP A 183 11.72 -36.02 0.42
N HIS A 184 11.34 -35.44 1.58
CA HIS A 184 12.26 -35.30 2.71
C HIS A 184 12.26 -36.58 3.58
N PRO A 185 13.40 -37.31 3.70
CA PRO A 185 13.45 -38.66 4.25
C PRO A 185 13.23 -38.79 5.76
N ASP A 186 13.09 -37.68 6.48
CA ASP A 186 12.81 -37.68 7.91
C ASP A 186 11.42 -37.09 8.12
N GLY A 187 10.49 -37.88 8.67
CA GLY A 187 9.22 -37.40 9.20
C GLY A 187 9.41 -36.47 10.40
N ARG A 188 10.06 -35.32 10.18
CA ARG A 188 10.29 -34.29 11.18
C ARG A 188 8.99 -33.59 11.48
N SER A 189 8.81 -33.30 12.76
CA SER A 189 7.76 -32.50 13.35
C SER A 189 7.30 -31.36 12.43
N THR A 190 6.08 -31.47 11.92
CA THR A 190 5.36 -30.41 11.17
C THR A 190 4.97 -29.22 12.05
N PHE A 191 5.34 -29.26 13.34
CA PHE A 191 5.07 -28.23 14.31
C PHE A 191 5.67 -26.89 13.89
N GLY A 192 4.83 -25.85 13.88
CA GLY A 192 5.22 -24.49 13.51
C GLY A 192 5.17 -24.16 12.03
N LEU A 193 4.90 -25.12 11.14
CA LEU A 193 4.64 -24.85 9.73
C LEU A 193 3.20 -24.34 9.51
N PRO A 194 2.97 -23.47 8.51
CA PRO A 194 1.62 -23.12 8.10
C PRO A 194 0.87 -24.35 7.59
N LEU A 195 -0.45 -24.39 7.79
CA LEU A 195 -1.30 -25.50 7.37
C LEU A 195 -1.13 -25.81 5.88
N ASN A 196 -1.05 -27.09 5.53
CA ASN A 196 -0.96 -27.51 4.13
C ASN A 196 -2.27 -27.21 3.38
N ILE A 197 -2.16 -26.83 2.11
CA ILE A 197 -3.30 -26.54 1.25
C ILE A 197 -3.76 -27.83 0.58
N ILE A 198 -4.97 -28.28 0.91
CA ILE A 198 -5.56 -29.48 0.33
C ILE A 198 -6.35 -29.12 -0.93
N CYS A 199 -5.69 -29.22 -2.09
CA CYS A 199 -6.25 -28.87 -3.40
C CYS A 199 -7.29 -29.88 -3.92
N LYS A 200 -8.43 -30.01 -3.24
CA LYS A 200 -9.51 -30.94 -3.63
C LYS A 200 -10.67 -30.25 -4.33
N GLN A 201 -11.43 -29.44 -3.59
CA GLN A 201 -12.62 -28.77 -4.09
C GLN A 201 -12.56 -27.29 -3.73
N LEU A 202 -12.74 -26.46 -4.76
CA LEU A 202 -12.90 -25.02 -4.59
C LEU A 202 -14.32 -24.71 -4.12
N ILE A 203 -14.42 -23.80 -3.16
CA ILE A 203 -15.65 -23.27 -2.61
C ILE A 203 -15.63 -21.74 -2.72
N SER A 204 -16.81 -21.14 -2.88
CA SER A 204 -17.03 -19.72 -2.66
C SER A 204 -17.59 -19.55 -1.25
N ILE A 205 -17.00 -18.67 -0.45
CA ILE A 205 -17.52 -18.43 0.90
C ILE A 205 -18.78 -17.54 0.85
N SER A 206 -18.88 -16.67 -0.15
CA SER A 206 -20.06 -15.87 -0.44
C SER A 206 -21.15 -16.69 -1.18
N ASN A 207 -22.42 -16.52 -0.78
CA ASN A 207 -23.57 -17.24 -1.35
C ASN A 207 -24.02 -16.75 -2.76
N SER A 208 -23.59 -15.57 -3.21
CA SER A 208 -24.06 -14.94 -4.47
C SER A 208 -23.01 -14.95 -5.58
N CYS A 209 -21.82 -14.44 -5.32
CA CYS A 209 -20.68 -14.44 -6.25
C CYS A 209 -19.39 -14.19 -5.45
N PRO A 210 -18.33 -15.02 -5.61
CA PRO A 210 -17.07 -14.83 -4.90
C PRO A 210 -16.46 -13.47 -5.26
N ALA A 211 -16.13 -12.67 -4.24
CA ALA A 211 -15.51 -11.36 -4.42
C ALA A 211 -14.00 -11.49 -4.67
N LEU A 212 -13.36 -12.45 -4.01
CA LEU A 212 -11.98 -12.87 -4.26
C LEU A 212 -11.95 -14.21 -5.00
N LYS A 213 -10.75 -14.76 -5.22
CA LYS A 213 -10.60 -16.09 -5.79
C LYS A 213 -11.21 -17.14 -4.88
N ASN A 214 -11.87 -18.12 -5.49
CA ASN A 214 -12.37 -19.29 -4.76
C ASN A 214 -11.24 -19.96 -3.97
N ILE A 215 -11.58 -20.45 -2.77
CA ILE A 215 -10.65 -21.08 -1.83
C ILE A 215 -10.92 -22.58 -1.73
N TYR A 216 -9.95 -23.35 -1.24
CA TYR A 216 -10.23 -24.71 -0.82
C TYR A 216 -10.89 -24.74 0.57
N LEU A 217 -11.67 -25.80 0.87
CA LEU A 217 -12.47 -25.90 2.11
C LEU A 217 -11.70 -25.65 3.41
N LEU A 218 -10.40 -25.98 3.46
CA LEU A 218 -9.54 -25.82 4.64
C LEU A 218 -8.35 -24.89 4.37
N GLU A 219 -8.48 -24.02 3.36
CA GLU A 219 -7.48 -23.02 3.02
C GLU A 219 -7.70 -21.75 3.84
N PHE A 220 -6.66 -21.30 4.52
CA PHE A 220 -6.67 -20.09 5.33
C PHE A 220 -5.53 -19.16 4.93
N HIS A 221 -5.83 -17.87 4.83
CA HIS A 221 -4.86 -16.83 4.49
C HIS A 221 -4.81 -15.74 5.55
N PRO A 222 -4.14 -15.95 6.70
CA PRO A 222 -4.12 -14.99 7.79
C PRO A 222 -3.62 -13.60 7.39
N SER A 223 -2.70 -13.50 6.42
CA SER A 223 -2.18 -12.19 5.97
C SER A 223 -3.21 -11.26 5.33
N LEU A 224 -4.40 -11.77 4.98
CA LEU A 224 -5.48 -10.92 4.45
C LEU A 224 -5.98 -9.92 5.51
N GLY A 225 -5.71 -10.15 6.80
CA GLY A 225 -5.98 -9.20 7.88
C GLY A 225 -5.35 -7.82 7.66
N LEU A 226 -4.22 -7.77 6.96
CA LEU A 226 -3.51 -6.53 6.61
C LEU A 226 -4.30 -5.64 5.64
N ALA A 227 -5.38 -6.13 5.02
CA ALA A 227 -6.23 -5.33 4.13
C ALA A 227 -6.79 -4.07 4.83
N GLY A 228 -6.97 -4.12 6.16
CA GLY A 228 -7.42 -2.98 6.96
C GLY A 228 -6.48 -1.77 6.92
N LEU A 229 -5.21 -1.96 6.50
CA LEU A 229 -4.25 -0.87 6.34
C LEU A 229 -4.45 -0.09 5.03
N ILE A 230 -5.08 -0.68 4.01
CA ILE A 230 -5.24 -0.06 2.68
C ILE A 230 -6.07 1.24 2.78
N PRO A 231 -7.28 1.24 3.39
CA PRO A 231 -8.06 2.47 3.53
C PRO A 231 -7.36 3.51 4.39
N ARG A 232 -6.65 3.10 5.46
CA ARG A 232 -5.91 4.02 6.33
C ARG A 232 -4.81 4.76 5.58
N ALA A 233 -4.08 4.05 4.72
CA ALA A 233 -3.05 4.66 3.88
C ALA A 233 -3.66 5.62 2.85
N LEU A 234 -4.75 5.21 2.18
CA LEU A 234 -5.45 6.04 1.20
C LEU A 234 -6.06 7.30 1.84
N GLU A 235 -6.62 7.19 3.04
CA GLU A 235 -7.19 8.30 3.78
C GLU A 235 -6.10 9.29 4.20
N HIS A 236 -4.96 8.80 4.67
CA HIS A 236 -3.82 9.67 4.99
C HIS A 236 -3.34 10.43 3.74
N LEU A 237 -3.18 9.75 2.60
CA LEU A 237 -2.83 10.38 1.33
C LEU A 237 -3.86 11.42 0.88
N LEU A 238 -5.16 11.11 1.04
CA LEU A 238 -6.23 12.05 0.71
C LEU A 238 -6.16 13.30 1.57
N ARG A 239 -5.93 13.16 2.89
CA ARG A 239 -5.78 14.31 3.80
C ARG A 239 -4.60 15.19 3.39
N GLU A 240 -3.43 14.61 3.13
CA GLU A 240 -2.25 15.35 2.70
C GLU A 240 -2.47 16.06 1.35
N ALA A 241 -3.05 15.39 0.36
CA ALA A 241 -3.36 15.97 -0.94
C ALA A 241 -4.39 17.11 -0.83
N CYS A 242 -5.41 16.95 0.01
CA CYS A 242 -6.40 18.00 0.26
C CYS A 242 -5.78 19.22 0.94
N HIS A 243 -4.85 19.02 1.88
CA HIS A 243 -4.11 20.11 2.52
C HIS A 243 -3.21 20.86 1.52
N ALA A 244 -2.49 20.13 0.67
CA ALA A 244 -1.62 20.69 -0.36
C ALA A 244 -2.42 21.51 -1.40
N CYS A 245 -3.54 20.97 -1.88
CA CYS A 245 -4.37 21.60 -2.91
C CYS A 245 -5.40 22.63 -2.36
N ARG A 246 -5.53 22.78 -1.03
CA ARG A 246 -6.50 23.66 -0.35
C ARG A 246 -7.93 23.50 -0.87
N LEU A 247 -8.37 22.26 -1.02
CA LEU A 247 -9.70 21.96 -1.54
C LEU A 247 -10.80 22.39 -0.54
N THR A 248 -11.85 23.02 -1.05
CA THR A 248 -12.95 23.55 -0.23
C THR A 248 -14.34 23.02 -0.64
N SER A 249 -14.48 22.47 -1.85
CA SER A 249 -15.76 21.94 -2.34
C SER A 249 -15.88 20.42 -2.14
N PRO A 250 -17.07 19.89 -1.77
CA PRO A 250 -17.33 18.44 -1.68
C PRO A 250 -16.97 17.68 -2.96
N SER A 251 -17.23 18.29 -4.12
CA SER A 251 -16.84 17.76 -5.42
C SER A 251 -15.33 17.63 -5.60
N GLY A 252 -14.57 18.63 -5.14
CA GLY A 252 -13.11 18.60 -5.18
C GLY A 252 -12.56 17.45 -4.36
N PHE A 253 -13.15 17.18 -3.19
CA PHE A 253 -12.78 16.02 -2.37
C PHE A 253 -13.07 14.69 -3.08
N ALA A 254 -14.23 14.54 -3.71
CA ALA A 254 -14.59 13.31 -4.43
C ALA A 254 -13.65 13.07 -5.63
N LEU A 255 -13.36 14.10 -6.41
CA LEU A 255 -12.43 14.00 -7.53
C LEU A 255 -11.02 13.68 -7.07
N MET A 256 -10.53 14.33 -6.01
CA MET A 256 -9.20 14.03 -5.47
C MET A 256 -9.08 12.57 -5.01
N GLU A 257 -10.12 12.07 -4.34
CA GLU A 257 -10.17 10.66 -3.94
C GLU A 257 -10.13 9.71 -5.15
N GLN A 258 -10.86 10.00 -6.22
CA GLN A 258 -10.78 9.22 -7.46
C GLN A 258 -9.37 9.23 -8.05
N HIS A 259 -8.70 10.39 -8.09
CA HIS A 259 -7.34 10.48 -8.63
C HIS A 259 -6.34 9.67 -7.80
N ILE A 260 -6.44 9.72 -6.48
CA ILE A 260 -5.57 8.95 -5.58
C ILE A 260 -5.81 7.45 -5.76
N LEU A 261 -7.08 7.03 -5.80
CA LEU A 261 -7.44 5.62 -6.02
C LEU A 261 -6.97 5.12 -7.38
N GLN A 262 -7.14 5.91 -8.43
CA GLN A 262 -6.66 5.59 -9.77
C GLN A 262 -5.14 5.46 -9.80
N LEU A 263 -4.42 6.41 -9.18
CA LEU A 263 -2.96 6.37 -9.11
C LEU A 263 -2.46 5.16 -8.31
N ALA A 264 -3.11 4.83 -7.19
CA ALA A 264 -2.80 3.63 -6.42
C ALA A 264 -3.03 2.35 -7.24
N LEU A 265 -4.12 2.29 -8.00
CA LEU A 265 -4.43 1.16 -8.88
C LEU A 265 -3.41 1.05 -10.03
N ASP A 266 -3.05 2.15 -10.67
CA ASP A 266 -2.09 2.16 -11.76
C ASP A 266 -0.70 1.71 -11.31
N LEU A 267 -0.27 2.15 -10.11
CA LEU A 267 0.96 1.69 -9.46
C LEU A 267 0.93 0.21 -9.11
N TRP A 268 -0.24 -0.30 -8.70
CA TRP A 268 -0.43 -1.72 -8.42
C TRP A 268 -0.38 -2.58 -9.69
N LEU A 269 -1.04 -2.14 -10.77
CA LEU A 269 -1.08 -2.85 -12.05
C LEU A 269 0.26 -2.81 -12.77
N ASN A 270 1.03 -1.73 -12.61
CA ASN A 270 2.35 -1.55 -13.21
C ASN A 270 3.43 -1.33 -12.13
N PRO A 271 3.76 -2.37 -11.33
CA PRO A 271 4.67 -2.21 -10.22
C PRO A 271 6.07 -1.88 -10.72
N THR A 272 6.54 -0.67 -10.41
CA THR A 272 7.96 -0.34 -10.59
C THR A 272 8.76 -1.12 -9.55
N LYS A 273 9.72 -1.92 -10.02
CA LYS A 273 10.64 -2.70 -9.19
C LYS A 273 11.91 -1.89 -8.95
N PRO A 274 12.06 -1.21 -7.79
CA PRO A 274 13.20 -0.33 -7.54
C PRO A 274 14.53 -1.10 -7.49
N GLU A 275 14.46 -2.42 -7.32
CA GLU A 275 15.61 -3.32 -7.39
C GLU A 275 16.35 -3.22 -8.74
N VAL A 276 15.61 -2.93 -9.83
CA VAL A 276 16.17 -2.82 -11.18
C VAL A 276 17.06 -1.59 -11.34
N TRP A 277 16.92 -0.57 -10.47
CA TRP A 277 17.74 0.63 -10.50
C TRP A 277 19.14 0.41 -9.91
N TYR A 278 19.34 -0.69 -9.18
CA TYR A 278 20.65 -1.11 -8.69
C TYR A 278 21.43 -1.89 -9.76
N SER A 279 22.75 -1.99 -9.58
CA SER A 279 23.62 -2.75 -10.48
C SER A 279 23.18 -4.23 -10.58
N THR A 280 23.46 -4.86 -11.73
CA THR A 280 23.13 -6.29 -11.97
C THR A 280 23.78 -7.23 -10.94
N GLN A 281 24.95 -6.84 -10.42
CA GLN A 281 25.63 -7.57 -9.36
C GLN A 281 24.83 -7.51 -8.04
N LEU A 282 24.36 -6.33 -7.64
CA LEU A 282 23.53 -6.19 -6.42
C LEU A 282 22.17 -6.88 -6.57
N GLN A 283 21.56 -6.82 -7.75
CA GLN A 283 20.34 -7.60 -8.07
C GLN A 283 20.53 -9.09 -7.79
N LYS A 284 21.68 -9.63 -8.17
CA LYS A 284 22.03 -11.04 -7.95
C LYS A 284 22.40 -11.33 -6.50
N ASP A 285 23.21 -10.49 -5.88
CA ASP A 285 23.82 -10.74 -4.58
C ASP A 285 22.89 -10.44 -3.40
N LEU A 286 22.07 -9.39 -3.48
CA LEU A 286 21.16 -8.99 -2.39
C LEU A 286 19.73 -9.44 -2.68
N PHE A 287 19.17 -9.05 -3.83
CA PHE A 287 17.74 -9.16 -4.11
C PHE A 287 17.29 -10.56 -4.54
N SER A 288 18.20 -11.39 -5.07
CA SER A 288 17.85 -12.75 -5.51
C SER A 288 17.35 -13.63 -4.36
N ALA A 289 16.15 -14.19 -4.51
CA ALA A 289 15.57 -15.16 -3.57
C ALA A 289 16.03 -16.61 -3.82
N LYS A 290 17.01 -16.85 -4.72
CA LYS A 290 17.36 -18.20 -5.19
C LYS A 290 17.75 -19.17 -4.07
N VAL A 291 18.55 -18.72 -3.10
CA VAL A 291 19.00 -19.56 -1.97
C VAL A 291 18.24 -19.21 -0.71
N MET A 292 18.24 -17.92 -0.33
CA MET A 292 17.59 -17.45 0.90
C MET A 292 16.05 -17.50 0.87
N GLY A 293 15.45 -17.72 -0.31
CA GLY A 293 14.00 -17.90 -0.46
C GLY A 293 13.53 -19.36 -0.37
N ASP A 294 14.45 -20.34 -0.31
CA ASP A 294 14.13 -21.74 -0.07
C ASP A 294 14.48 -22.12 1.39
N PRO A 295 13.47 -22.32 2.27
CA PRO A 295 13.69 -22.64 3.67
C PRO A 295 14.57 -23.87 3.91
N PHE A 296 14.52 -24.87 3.01
CA PHE A 296 15.34 -26.08 3.15
C PHE A 296 16.80 -25.83 2.82
N LEU A 297 17.09 -24.96 1.84
CA LEU A 297 18.47 -24.57 1.56
C LEU A 297 19.05 -23.77 2.72
N VAL A 298 18.23 -22.94 3.37
CA VAL A 298 18.62 -22.19 4.57
C VAL A 298 18.89 -23.13 5.74
N GLU A 299 18.05 -24.15 5.95
CA GLU A 299 18.29 -25.22 6.95
C GLU A 299 19.60 -25.95 6.67
N GLU A 300 19.83 -26.38 5.42
CA GLU A 300 21.05 -27.07 5.02
C GLU A 300 22.30 -26.22 5.28
N ILE A 301 22.26 -24.92 4.97
CA ILE A 301 23.34 -23.98 5.28
C ILE A 301 23.56 -23.89 6.80
N GLY A 302 22.50 -23.81 7.60
CA GLY A 302 22.60 -23.81 9.06
C GLY A 302 23.26 -25.08 9.60
N LEU A 303 22.90 -26.24 9.06
CA LEU A 303 23.50 -27.53 9.44
C LEU A 303 24.97 -27.64 9.01
N LEU A 304 25.33 -27.14 7.82
CA LEU A 304 26.72 -27.06 7.37
C LEU A 304 27.54 -26.09 8.23
N ALA A 305 26.93 -24.97 8.62
CA ALA A 305 27.54 -23.98 9.51
C ALA A 305 27.85 -24.62 10.88
N LEU A 306 26.88 -25.33 11.44
CA LEU A 306 27.00 -26.02 12.72
C LEU A 306 28.08 -27.11 12.69
N LYS A 307 28.10 -27.95 11.65
CA LYS A 307 29.11 -29.01 11.48
C LYS A 307 30.53 -28.43 11.44
N SER A 308 30.74 -27.39 10.62
CA SER A 308 32.08 -26.81 10.50
C SER A 308 32.51 -26.05 11.77
N ALA A 309 31.56 -25.54 12.57
CA ALA A 309 31.85 -24.96 13.87
C ALA A 309 32.20 -26.06 14.90
N ALA A 310 31.50 -27.19 14.88
CA ALA A 310 31.73 -28.32 15.77
C ALA A 310 33.11 -28.97 15.53
N ASP A 311 33.54 -29.06 14.27
CA ASP A 311 34.87 -29.58 13.91
C ASP A 311 36.02 -28.66 14.42
N LYS A 312 35.76 -27.36 14.59
CA LYS A 312 36.73 -26.41 15.18
C LYS A 312 36.74 -26.50 16.71
N GLU A 313 35.58 -26.60 17.35
CA GLU A 313 35.43 -26.61 18.81
C GLU A 313 35.61 -27.97 19.49
N GLN A 314 35.53 -29.09 18.77
CA GLN A 314 36.00 -30.39 19.27
C GLN A 314 37.48 -30.36 19.68
N LYS A 315 38.26 -29.38 19.19
CA LYS A 315 39.64 -29.12 19.64
C LYS A 315 39.73 -28.28 20.92
N GLN A 316 38.62 -27.68 21.39
CA GLN A 316 38.55 -26.71 22.48
C GLN A 316 37.57 -27.08 23.63
N GLY A 317 36.78 -28.16 23.49
CA GLY A 317 36.04 -28.76 24.60
C GLY A 317 34.72 -28.08 24.99
N GLN A 318 34.09 -27.34 24.07
CA GLN A 318 32.88 -26.57 24.32
C GLN A 318 31.58 -27.43 24.21
N VAL A 319 30.54 -27.05 24.96
CA VAL A 319 29.27 -27.80 25.07
C VAL A 319 28.41 -27.62 23.81
N SER A 320 28.05 -28.73 23.17
CA SER A 320 27.32 -28.80 21.88
C SER A 320 26.04 -27.95 21.78
N GLN A 321 25.36 -27.64 22.89
CA GLN A 321 24.14 -26.85 22.89
C GLN A 321 24.38 -25.35 22.70
N VAL A 322 25.50 -24.82 23.22
CA VAL A 322 25.85 -23.39 23.09
C VAL A 322 26.17 -23.06 21.64
N LEU A 323 26.94 -23.93 20.99
CA LEU A 323 27.30 -23.81 19.57
C LEU A 323 26.07 -23.85 18.64
N LEU A 324 25.09 -24.70 18.96
CA LEU A 324 23.84 -24.80 18.23
C LEU A 324 23.03 -23.51 18.34
N LEU A 325 22.90 -22.97 19.55
CA LEU A 325 22.20 -21.71 19.78
C LEU A 325 22.89 -20.55 19.06
N GLU A 326 24.22 -20.44 19.15
CA GLU A 326 24.98 -19.38 18.50
C GLU A 326 24.85 -19.43 16.97
N THR A 327 24.95 -20.63 16.38
CA THR A 327 24.78 -20.80 14.93
C THR A 327 23.38 -20.41 14.48
N PHE A 328 22.36 -20.80 15.24
CA PHE A 328 20.97 -20.46 14.94
C PHE A 328 20.71 -18.95 15.08
N SER A 329 21.22 -18.32 16.15
CA SER A 329 21.14 -16.87 16.34
C SER A 329 21.78 -16.10 15.20
N LYS A 330 23.00 -16.49 14.76
CA LYS A 330 23.69 -15.88 13.62
C LYS A 330 22.92 -16.04 12.32
N LEU A 331 22.32 -17.21 12.07
CA LEU A 331 21.53 -17.45 10.87
C LEU A 331 20.25 -16.59 10.85
N LEU A 332 19.54 -16.54 11.98
CA LEU A 332 18.33 -15.72 12.13
C LEU A 332 18.64 -14.23 11.98
N GLU A 333 19.74 -13.77 12.58
CA GLU A 333 20.22 -12.41 12.44
C GLU A 333 20.57 -12.10 10.98
N LEU A 334 21.29 -13.00 10.29
CA LEU A 334 21.64 -12.82 8.87
C LEU A 334 20.40 -12.71 7.97
N LEU A 335 19.39 -13.53 8.20
CA LEU A 335 18.10 -13.46 7.50
C LEU A 335 17.41 -12.12 7.74
N THR A 336 17.37 -11.68 9.00
CA THR A 336 16.74 -10.42 9.41
C THR A 336 17.47 -9.21 8.81
N LEU A 337 18.80 -9.22 8.85
CA LEU A 337 19.65 -8.17 8.26
C LEU A 337 19.45 -8.08 6.75
N ARG A 338 19.42 -9.21 6.04
CA ARG A 338 19.14 -9.23 4.61
C ARG A 338 17.78 -8.63 4.30
N HIS A 339 16.74 -9.07 5.01
CA HIS A 339 15.37 -8.60 4.80
C HIS A 339 15.27 -7.07 5.00
N ARG A 340 15.76 -6.57 6.14
CA ARG A 340 15.78 -5.12 6.43
C ARG A 340 16.62 -4.34 5.43
N LEU A 341 17.75 -4.90 4.97
CA LEU A 341 18.60 -4.23 3.99
C LEU A 341 17.89 -4.10 2.63
N ILE A 342 17.13 -5.12 2.22
CA ILE A 342 16.29 -5.04 1.01
C ILE A 342 15.24 -3.95 1.17
N GLU A 343 14.51 -3.91 2.29
CA GLU A 343 13.49 -2.88 2.57
C GLU A 343 14.09 -1.47 2.51
N MET A 344 15.18 -1.22 3.26
CA MET A 344 15.86 0.07 3.27
C MET A 344 16.40 0.45 1.89
N SER A 345 16.88 -0.51 1.10
CA SER A 345 17.37 -0.25 -0.26
C SER A 345 16.23 0.12 -1.21
N VAL A 346 15.09 -0.55 -1.12
CA VAL A 346 13.90 -0.25 -1.95
C VAL A 346 13.33 1.13 -1.57
N GLU A 347 13.25 1.45 -0.28
CA GLU A 347 12.81 2.76 0.19
C GLU A 347 13.77 3.88 -0.22
N SER A 348 15.09 3.70 -0.04
CA SER A 348 16.10 4.66 -0.50
C SER A 348 16.01 4.89 -2.00
N ALA A 349 15.75 3.85 -2.79
CA ALA A 349 15.64 3.96 -4.24
C ALA A 349 14.44 4.83 -4.64
N ARG A 350 13.29 4.65 -3.99
CA ARG A 350 12.10 5.50 -4.20
C ARG A 350 12.36 6.95 -3.79
N LEU A 351 12.96 7.16 -2.62
CA LEU A 351 13.30 8.50 -2.13
C LEU A 351 14.33 9.21 -3.01
N ALA A 352 15.35 8.48 -3.49
CA ALA A 352 16.34 9.01 -4.43
C ALA A 352 15.69 9.48 -5.73
N ARG A 353 14.71 8.74 -6.26
CA ARG A 353 13.94 9.17 -7.43
C ARG A 353 13.15 10.44 -7.16
N LEU A 354 12.41 10.51 -6.04
CA LEU A 354 11.66 11.71 -5.66
C LEU A 354 12.58 12.91 -5.47
N TYR A 355 13.73 12.70 -4.83
CA TYR A 355 14.75 13.75 -4.66
C TYR A 355 15.23 14.28 -6.01
N LYS A 356 15.50 13.41 -6.99
CA LYS A 356 15.91 13.82 -8.33
C LYS A 356 14.83 14.64 -9.04
N GLU A 357 13.58 14.18 -8.98
CA GLU A 357 12.43 14.89 -9.57
C GLU A 357 12.29 16.30 -8.96
N LEU A 358 12.34 16.42 -7.63
CA LEU A 358 12.28 17.71 -6.92
C LEU A 358 13.50 18.59 -7.18
N ALA A 359 14.70 18.03 -7.22
CA ALA A 359 15.93 18.76 -7.50
C ALA A 359 15.87 19.39 -8.91
N LEU A 360 15.41 18.62 -9.90
CA LEU A 360 15.22 19.10 -11.27
C LEU A 360 14.18 20.22 -11.34
N GLU A 361 13.05 20.10 -10.63
CA GLU A 361 12.02 21.16 -10.55
C GLU A 361 12.56 22.45 -9.92
N MET A 362 13.48 22.34 -8.95
CA MET A 362 14.15 23.47 -8.31
C MET A 362 15.36 24.01 -9.12
N GLY A 363 15.70 23.40 -10.26
CA GLY A 363 16.82 23.81 -11.11
C GLY A 363 18.20 23.32 -10.67
N PHE A 364 18.28 22.30 -9.80
CA PHE A 364 19.51 21.66 -9.36
C PHE A 364 19.83 20.39 -10.16
N GLU A 365 21.12 20.08 -10.29
CA GLU A 365 21.61 18.85 -10.94
C GLU A 365 21.63 17.66 -9.94
N GLU A 366 21.62 16.43 -10.45
CA GLU A 366 21.47 15.21 -9.63
C GLU A 366 22.71 14.79 -8.83
N PHE A 367 23.86 15.41 -9.06
CA PHE A 367 25.14 14.97 -8.48
C PHE A 367 25.22 15.18 -6.96
N HIS A 368 24.34 16.00 -6.38
CA HIS A 368 24.26 16.24 -4.92
C HIS A 368 23.83 15.00 -4.12
N LEU A 369 23.35 13.96 -4.79
CA LEU A 369 22.88 12.74 -4.15
C LEU A 369 24.02 11.77 -3.79
N TYR A 370 25.19 11.90 -4.41
CA TYR A 370 26.23 10.88 -4.34
C TYR A 370 27.57 11.46 -3.91
N LEU A 371 28.27 10.72 -3.05
CA LEU A 371 29.66 10.99 -2.73
C LEU A 371 30.56 9.90 -3.29
N ARG A 372 31.70 10.29 -3.86
CA ARG A 372 32.75 9.36 -4.27
C ARG A 372 33.81 9.27 -3.16
N PRO A 373 34.14 8.07 -2.66
CA PRO A 373 35.29 7.91 -1.77
C PRO A 373 36.58 8.26 -2.52
N VAL A 374 37.40 9.13 -1.95
CA VAL A 374 38.72 9.49 -2.48
C VAL A 374 39.77 9.06 -1.46
N HIS A 375 40.61 8.10 -1.82
CA HIS A 375 41.73 7.73 -0.97
C HIS A 375 42.69 8.91 -0.83
N PHE A 376 43.14 9.17 0.39
CA PHE A 376 44.03 10.28 0.72
C PHE A 376 45.32 10.28 -0.12
N GLU A 377 45.77 9.10 -0.54
CA GLU A 377 46.94 8.91 -1.41
C GLU A 377 46.80 9.55 -2.80
N PHE A 378 45.57 9.75 -3.28
CA PHE A 378 45.28 10.43 -4.55
C PHE A 378 44.96 11.93 -4.37
N ALA A 379 44.91 12.43 -3.13
CA ALA A 379 44.71 13.84 -2.86
C ALA A 379 46.01 14.61 -3.15
N THR A 380 46.02 15.38 -4.24
CA THR A 380 47.15 16.26 -4.56
C THR A 380 47.12 17.49 -3.67
N HIS A 381 48.17 17.71 -2.87
CA HIS A 381 48.33 18.93 -2.08
C HIS A 381 48.50 20.11 -3.04
N LYS A 382 47.52 21.02 -3.09
CA LYS A 382 47.68 22.30 -3.79
C LYS A 382 48.52 23.22 -2.90
N ASP A 383 49.79 23.43 -3.26
CA ASP A 383 50.80 24.24 -2.54
C ASP A 383 50.48 25.74 -2.38
N LYS A 384 49.30 26.19 -2.79
CA LYS A 384 48.80 27.54 -2.52
C LYS A 384 47.31 27.45 -2.16
N VAL A 385 47.03 27.19 -0.88
CA VAL A 385 45.73 27.55 -0.31
C VAL A 385 45.80 29.04 -0.06
N ASP A 386 45.62 29.84 -1.11
CA ASP A 386 45.16 31.21 -0.91
C ASP A 386 43.88 31.09 -0.08
N GLN A 387 43.85 31.72 1.09
CA GLN A 387 42.69 31.73 1.97
C GLN A 387 41.49 32.24 1.17
N SER A 388 40.69 31.32 0.64
CA SER A 388 39.46 31.68 -0.05
C SER A 388 38.56 32.37 0.98
N PRO A 389 38.03 33.57 0.69
CA PRO A 389 37.14 34.27 1.62
C PRO A 389 35.96 33.37 1.97
N PRO A 390 35.34 33.54 3.15
CA PRO A 390 34.21 32.72 3.55
C PRO A 390 33.14 32.76 2.46
N VAL A 391 32.89 31.59 1.86
CA VAL A 391 31.93 31.43 0.77
C VAL A 391 30.55 31.50 1.40
N PHE A 392 29.80 32.57 1.11
CA PHE A 392 28.40 32.66 1.48
C PHE A 392 27.61 31.65 0.62
N ILE A 393 26.53 31.07 1.17
CA ILE A 393 25.68 30.09 0.46
C ILE A 393 25.21 30.61 -0.91
N THR A 394 25.05 31.93 -1.05
CA THR A 394 24.67 32.59 -2.31
C THR A 394 25.78 32.59 -3.37
N SER A 395 27.06 32.53 -2.98
CA SER A 395 28.21 32.50 -3.91
C SER A 395 28.54 31.10 -4.46
N LEU A 396 27.97 30.04 -3.89
CA LEU A 396 28.08 28.66 -4.42
C LEU A 396 27.33 28.46 -5.74
N LEU A 397 26.34 29.30 -6.04
CA LEU A 397 25.57 29.25 -7.28
C LEU A 397 26.38 29.69 -8.52
N GLU A 398 27.44 30.48 -8.33
CA GLU A 398 28.22 31.08 -9.42
C GLU A 398 29.52 30.31 -9.75
N ASP A 399 30.14 29.61 -8.78
CA ASP A 399 31.43 28.90 -8.97
C ASP A 399 31.23 27.37 -9.14
N ASN A 400 30.47 27.00 -10.18
CA ASN A 400 30.06 25.63 -10.54
C ASN A 400 31.19 24.68 -10.99
N GLY A 401 32.45 25.15 -11.03
CA GLY A 401 33.62 24.39 -11.48
C GLY A 401 34.37 23.66 -10.35
N ARG A 402 34.03 23.90 -9.08
CA ARG A 402 34.73 23.32 -7.92
C ARG A 402 34.07 22.09 -7.30
N VAL A 403 32.84 21.76 -7.70
CA VAL A 403 32.08 20.64 -7.14
C VAL A 403 32.25 19.40 -8.01
N ASP A 404 32.63 18.27 -7.41
CA ASP A 404 32.72 16.99 -8.12
C ASP A 404 31.32 16.56 -8.58
N ARG A 405 31.13 16.49 -9.90
CA ARG A 405 29.84 16.13 -10.51
C ARG A 405 29.75 14.63 -10.72
N TYR A 406 29.83 13.89 -9.62
CA TYR A 406 29.68 12.45 -9.67
C TYR A 406 28.21 12.05 -9.74
N SER A 407 27.84 11.33 -10.81
CA SER A 407 26.54 10.69 -10.93
C SER A 407 26.73 9.26 -11.45
N PRO A 408 26.51 8.22 -10.62
CA PRO A 408 26.60 6.84 -11.06
C PRO A 408 25.44 6.49 -11.99
N THR A 409 25.68 5.60 -12.95
CA THR A 409 24.68 5.12 -13.92
C THR A 409 23.62 4.23 -13.27
N THR A 410 23.95 3.58 -12.15
CA THR A 410 23.04 2.74 -11.35
C THR A 410 23.13 3.14 -9.89
N LEU A 411 22.07 2.91 -9.12
CA LEU A 411 22.12 3.08 -7.67
C LEU A 411 23.14 2.11 -7.05
N VAL A 412 23.81 2.62 -6.02
CA VAL A 412 24.77 1.90 -5.19
C VAL A 412 24.27 1.91 -3.75
N LEU A 413 24.73 0.95 -2.94
CA LEU A 413 24.42 0.94 -1.51
C LEU A 413 25.19 2.07 -0.81
N ALA A 414 24.63 2.64 0.24
CA ALA A 414 25.26 3.73 0.99
C ALA A 414 26.68 3.40 1.48
N ILE A 415 26.95 2.12 1.79
CA ILE A 415 28.26 1.68 2.26
C ILE A 415 29.38 1.92 1.24
N SER A 416 29.08 1.99 -0.06
CA SER A 416 30.11 2.26 -1.08
C SER A 416 30.67 3.68 -0.99
N GLU A 417 30.00 4.62 -0.31
CA GLU A 417 30.55 5.95 -0.06
C GLU A 417 31.66 5.93 0.99
N LEU A 418 31.70 4.90 1.85
CA LEU A 418 32.64 4.76 2.96
C LEU A 418 33.72 3.72 2.70
N ASP A 419 33.36 2.62 2.03
CA ASP A 419 34.28 1.54 1.70
C ASP A 419 33.87 0.82 0.42
N ASP A 420 34.73 0.93 -0.60
CA ASP A 420 34.53 0.27 -1.90
C ASP A 420 34.81 -1.24 -1.86
N ASN A 421 35.51 -1.79 -0.85
CA ASN A 421 36.17 -3.07 -1.03
C ASN A 421 36.09 -4.12 0.09
N GLN A 422 35.77 -3.80 1.35
CA GLN A 422 35.81 -4.78 2.43
C GLN A 422 34.46 -5.06 3.10
N VAL A 423 33.80 -4.04 3.65
CA VAL A 423 32.55 -4.14 4.42
C VAL A 423 31.36 -4.37 3.50
N GLY A 424 31.31 -3.70 2.35
CA GLY A 424 30.19 -3.77 1.40
C GLY A 424 30.16 -5.01 0.51
N LYS A 425 31.12 -5.95 0.63
CA LYS A 425 31.16 -7.17 -0.20
C LYS A 425 30.48 -8.34 0.48
N PHE A 426 29.29 -8.68 0.00
CA PHE A 426 28.54 -9.85 0.43
C PHE A 426 27.75 -10.44 -0.75
N SER A 427 27.34 -11.70 -0.64
CA SER A 427 26.45 -12.33 -1.61
C SER A 427 25.58 -13.40 -0.96
N PHE A 428 24.28 -13.34 -1.26
CA PHE A 428 23.27 -14.31 -0.88
C PHE A 428 22.90 -15.25 -2.05
N TYR A 429 23.68 -15.24 -3.13
CA TYR A 429 23.37 -15.99 -4.35
C TYR A 429 23.82 -17.46 -4.30
N THR A 430 24.85 -17.79 -3.51
CA THR A 430 25.36 -19.17 -3.38
C THR A 430 25.49 -19.58 -1.92
N LYS A 431 25.40 -20.90 -1.68
CA LYS A 431 25.55 -21.49 -0.34
C LYS A 431 26.90 -21.14 0.30
N GLU A 432 27.97 -21.18 -0.50
CA GLU A 432 29.33 -20.92 -0.04
C GLU A 432 29.53 -19.46 0.39
N ALA A 433 28.91 -18.51 -0.33
CA ALA A 433 28.97 -17.10 0.03
C ALA A 433 28.22 -16.83 1.35
N ILE A 434 27.07 -17.45 1.56
CA ILE A 434 26.30 -17.34 2.80
C ILE A 434 27.05 -17.98 3.97
N LEU A 435 27.67 -19.15 3.77
CA LEU A 435 28.52 -19.78 4.80
C LEU A 435 29.69 -18.87 5.19
N LYS A 436 30.32 -18.17 4.23
CA LYS A 436 31.37 -17.20 4.54
C LYS A 436 30.87 -16.06 5.43
N LEU A 437 29.65 -15.57 5.19
CA LEU A 437 29.03 -14.53 6.01
C LEU A 437 28.78 -14.98 7.46
N LEU A 438 28.47 -16.26 7.68
CA LEU A 438 28.23 -16.83 9.02
C LEU A 438 29.51 -17.06 9.85
N PHE A 439 30.65 -17.34 9.20
CA PHE A 439 31.89 -17.69 9.90
C PHE A 439 32.88 -16.55 10.12
N HIS A 440 32.79 -15.49 9.32
CA HIS A 440 33.69 -14.32 9.40
C HIS A 440 32.94 -13.17 10.06
N SER A 441 33.52 -11.97 10.08
CA SER A 441 32.86 -10.73 10.51
C SER A 441 31.71 -10.28 9.58
N GLY A 442 31.07 -11.23 8.88
CA GLY A 442 30.09 -10.96 7.83
C GLY A 442 28.75 -10.47 8.37
N VAL A 443 28.35 -10.98 9.55
CA VAL A 443 27.16 -10.49 10.25
C VAL A 443 27.37 -9.04 10.71
N GLU A 444 28.51 -8.75 11.35
CA GLU A 444 28.86 -7.40 11.79
C GLU A 444 29.00 -6.44 10.60
N ASN A 445 29.63 -6.87 9.50
CA ASN A 445 29.73 -6.07 8.27
C ASN A 445 28.35 -5.74 7.67
N LEU A 446 27.40 -6.68 7.73
CA LEU A 446 26.03 -6.44 7.28
C LEU A 446 25.26 -5.52 8.22
N GLN A 447 25.49 -5.57 9.53
CA GLN A 447 24.94 -4.59 10.47
C GLN A 447 25.42 -3.17 10.12
N VAL A 448 26.73 -3.00 9.86
CA VAL A 448 27.29 -1.71 9.43
C VAL A 448 26.68 -1.27 8.10
N THR A 449 26.59 -2.16 7.11
CA THR A 449 25.97 -1.88 5.81
C THR A 449 24.52 -1.40 5.97
N LEU A 450 23.73 -2.09 6.81
CA LEU A 450 22.35 -1.70 7.10
C LEU A 450 22.26 -0.35 7.79
N ALA A 451 23.15 -0.07 8.77
CA ALA A 451 23.18 1.21 9.46
C ALA A 451 23.49 2.37 8.49
N CYS A 452 24.45 2.19 7.58
CA CYS A 452 24.75 3.17 6.53
C CYS A 452 23.56 3.38 5.61
N GLN A 453 22.89 2.29 5.17
CA GLN A 453 21.72 2.39 4.29
C GLN A 453 20.55 3.11 4.98
N ALA A 454 20.30 2.82 6.26
CA ALA A 454 19.27 3.48 7.05
C ALA A 454 19.57 4.97 7.25
N ALA A 455 20.84 5.33 7.48
CA ALA A 455 21.26 6.72 7.59
C ALA A 455 21.03 7.49 6.27
N GLN A 456 21.43 6.91 5.13
CA GLN A 456 21.18 7.50 3.81
C GLN A 456 19.68 7.67 3.54
N LYS A 457 18.87 6.63 3.81
CA LYS A 457 17.41 6.70 3.67
C LYS A 457 16.81 7.84 4.49
N ASN A 458 17.23 7.96 5.76
CA ASN A 458 16.71 9.00 6.65
C ASN A 458 17.13 10.40 6.19
N ALA A 459 18.38 10.56 5.73
CA ALA A 459 18.84 11.82 5.14
C ALA A 459 18.01 12.20 3.90
N LEU A 460 17.74 11.25 3.00
CA LEU A 460 16.91 11.47 1.83
C LEU A 460 15.47 11.85 2.18
N MET A 461 14.89 11.16 3.16
CA MET A 461 13.54 11.45 3.65
C MET A 461 13.45 12.89 4.17
N VAL A 462 14.41 13.32 4.99
CA VAL A 462 14.47 14.71 5.51
C VAL A 462 14.63 15.70 4.35
N ALA A 463 15.51 15.43 3.38
CA ALA A 463 15.73 16.32 2.25
C ALA A 463 14.46 16.48 1.38
N VAL A 464 13.77 15.38 1.08
CA VAL A 464 12.50 15.40 0.33
C VAL A 464 11.41 16.15 1.11
N GLN A 465 11.27 15.88 2.41
CA GLN A 465 10.31 16.59 3.26
C GLN A 465 10.59 18.10 3.30
N GLN A 466 11.86 18.48 3.49
CA GLN A 466 12.25 19.88 3.51
C GLN A 466 11.95 20.55 2.17
N ALA A 467 12.33 19.94 1.04
CA ALA A 467 12.03 20.47 -0.29
C ALA A 467 10.51 20.63 -0.52
N SER A 468 9.70 19.64 -0.12
CA SER A 468 8.25 19.68 -0.25
C SER A 468 7.58 20.79 0.57
N PHE A 469 8.15 21.16 1.72
CA PHE A 469 7.64 22.25 2.55
C PHE A 469 7.94 23.64 1.95
N TYR A 470 9.08 23.79 1.29
CA TYR A 470 9.52 25.07 0.74
C TYR A 470 9.14 25.30 -0.72
N HIS A 471 8.66 24.29 -1.45
CA HIS A 471 8.20 24.44 -2.83
C HIS A 471 6.84 25.16 -2.84
N PRO A 472 6.74 26.44 -3.27
CA PRO A 472 5.44 27.07 -3.44
C PRO A 472 4.78 26.39 -4.64
N HIS A 473 3.65 25.70 -4.43
CA HIS A 473 2.80 25.21 -5.51
C HIS A 473 2.52 26.35 -6.49
N GLN A 474 3.22 26.36 -7.63
CA GLN A 474 3.01 27.35 -8.68
C GLN A 474 1.73 26.98 -9.44
N VAL A 475 0.58 27.23 -8.81
CA VAL A 475 -0.71 27.23 -9.49
C VAL A 475 -0.79 28.54 -10.27
N GLY A 476 -0.83 28.42 -11.59
CA GLY A 476 -0.74 29.55 -12.50
C GLY A 476 -1.82 30.62 -12.29
N CYS A 477 -1.37 31.87 -12.16
CA CYS A 477 -2.06 33.08 -12.65
C CYS A 477 -0.98 34.06 -13.13
N PRO A 478 -1.04 34.58 -14.37
CA PRO A 478 -0.28 35.77 -14.72
C PRO A 478 -1.08 36.97 -14.21
N ALA A 479 -0.71 37.49 -13.05
CA ALA A 479 -1.11 38.83 -12.66
C ALA A 479 0.12 39.74 -12.77
N ASP A 480 0.14 40.50 -13.86
CA ASP A 480 0.94 41.72 -14.02
C ASP A 480 0.99 42.52 -12.71
N VAL A 481 2.16 42.62 -12.10
CA VAL A 481 2.58 43.86 -11.43
C VAL A 481 4.07 44.03 -11.64
N LYS A 482 4.42 44.91 -12.60
CA LYS A 482 5.72 45.58 -12.61
C LYS A 482 5.93 46.26 -11.27
N VAL A 483 6.94 45.85 -10.52
CA VAL A 483 7.54 46.72 -9.51
C VAL A 483 8.83 47.27 -10.11
N SER A 484 8.79 48.57 -10.41
CA SER A 484 9.99 49.36 -10.68
C SER A 484 10.53 49.84 -9.33
N LEU A 485 11.81 49.53 -9.10
CA LEU A 485 12.70 49.93 -7.99
C LEU A 485 12.38 49.37 -6.60
#